data_AF-A0A3P5DVT6-F1
#
_entry.id   AF-A0A3P5DVT6-F1
#
_cell.length_a   1.000
_cell.length_b   1.000
_cell.length_c   1.000
_cell.angle_alpha   90.00
_cell.angle_beta   90.00
_cell.angle_gamma   90.00
#
_symmetry.space_group_name_H-M   'P 1'
#
loop_
_entity.id
_entity.type
_entity.pdbx_description
1 polymer ?
#
loop_
_entity_poly.entity_id
_entity_poly.type
_entity_poly.pdbx_seq_one_letter_code
_entity_poly.pdbx_strand_id
1 'polypeptide(L)'
;MPKGIYDKTNSGYVENWKEISKEIREKANYVCNDCGVNLSTAKNLCHVHHKNGIKYDNHHENLLVLCKDCHRKQPLHEGIFVTQAEMAIIQRLRSQQGLLKAESWNEIYDLTDPSVHGDINMMQHKGFQPPVPGLDLQNSEHEIIATVEAAWPGLKIAVNLTPAEVEGWRIYTVGELVKEIQTGAFTPAKL
;
A
#
# COMPACT_ATOMS: atom_id res chain seq x y z
N MET A 1 38.03 8.33 6.72
CA MET A 1 38.00 9.13 5.48
C MET A 1 36.87 10.14 5.56
N PRO A 2 36.98 11.35 5.00
CA PRO A 2 35.95 12.38 5.17
C PRO A 2 34.68 11.98 4.42
N LYS A 3 33.54 12.05 5.09
CA LYS A 3 32.22 11.80 4.52
C LYS A 3 31.86 12.99 3.62
N GLY A 4 31.61 12.72 2.34
CA GLY A 4 31.52 13.72 1.27
C GLY A 4 30.57 14.89 1.57
N ILE A 5 31.00 16.08 1.16
CA ILE A 5 30.27 17.34 1.27
C ILE A 5 29.05 17.28 0.34
N TYR A 6 27.86 17.46 0.93
CA TYR A 6 26.59 17.52 0.22
C TYR A 6 26.50 18.80 -0.61
N ASP A 7 26.47 18.66 -1.93
CA ASP A 7 26.20 19.75 -2.88
C ASP A 7 24.74 19.65 -3.38
N LYS A 8 24.00 20.77 -3.30
CA LYS A 8 22.56 20.88 -3.60
C LYS A 8 22.21 20.69 -5.08
N THR A 9 23.19 20.56 -5.96
CA THR A 9 23.01 20.38 -7.41
C THR A 9 22.93 18.91 -7.85
N ASN A 10 23.30 17.98 -6.96
CA ASN A 10 23.39 16.57 -7.30
C ASN A 10 22.33 15.77 -6.53
N SER A 11 21.62 14.88 -7.24
CA SER A 11 20.59 14.00 -6.67
C SER A 11 21.08 13.08 -5.54
N GLY A 12 22.40 13.03 -5.34
CA GLY A 12 23.13 12.18 -4.38
C GLY A 12 23.46 10.79 -4.93
N TYR A 13 22.93 10.46 -6.10
CA TYR A 13 23.19 9.19 -6.79
C TYR A 13 24.45 9.27 -7.67
N VAL A 14 25.03 8.11 -7.93
CA VAL A 14 26.05 7.94 -8.98
C VAL A 14 25.44 8.08 -10.38
N GLU A 15 26.25 8.45 -11.37
CA GLU A 15 25.78 8.69 -12.75
C GLU A 15 25.06 7.48 -13.36
N ASN A 16 25.55 6.26 -13.08
CA ASN A 16 25.00 5.00 -13.59
C ASN A 16 23.93 4.37 -12.68
N TRP A 17 23.28 5.15 -11.82
CA TRP A 17 22.26 4.64 -10.90
C TRP A 17 21.07 3.98 -11.60
N LYS A 18 20.70 4.46 -12.80
CA LYS A 18 19.59 3.87 -13.58
C LYS A 18 19.90 2.42 -13.95
N GLU A 19 21.14 2.13 -14.33
CA GLU A 19 21.62 0.79 -14.67
C GLU A 19 21.70 -0.09 -13.43
N ILE A 20 22.34 0.39 -12.36
CA ILE A 20 22.46 -0.32 -11.07
C ILE A 20 21.07 -0.70 -10.53
N SER A 21 20.15 0.26 -10.46
CA SER A 21 18.81 0.03 -9.94
C SER A 21 17.98 -0.91 -10.81
N LYS A 22 18.20 -0.93 -12.13
CA LYS A 22 17.56 -1.88 -13.04
C LYS A 22 18.07 -3.29 -12.77
N GLU A 23 19.39 -3.48 -12.73
CA GLU A 23 20.01 -4.78 -12.54
C GLU A 23 19.62 -5.43 -11.20
N ILE A 24 19.54 -4.64 -10.13
CA ILE A 24 19.12 -5.12 -8.81
C ILE A 24 17.67 -5.57 -8.80
N ARG A 25 16.76 -4.80 -9.42
CA ARG A 25 15.34 -5.18 -9.52
C ARG A 25 15.15 -6.43 -10.39
N GLU A 26 15.92 -6.57 -11.46
CA GLU A 26 15.91 -7.76 -12.30
C GLU A 26 16.41 -8.99 -11.54
N LYS A 27 17.52 -8.88 -10.79
CA LYS A 27 18.04 -9.97 -9.92
C LYS A 27 17.03 -10.40 -8.86
N ALA A 28 16.24 -9.47 -8.33
CA ALA A 28 15.17 -9.76 -7.37
C ALA A 28 13.85 -10.21 -8.03
N ASN A 29 13.80 -10.39 -9.35
CA ASN A 29 12.58 -10.70 -10.10
C ASN A 29 11.41 -9.72 -9.83
N TYR A 30 11.74 -8.46 -9.51
CA TYR A 30 10.79 -7.42 -9.09
C TYR A 30 9.93 -7.81 -7.87
N VAL A 31 10.43 -8.71 -7.01
CA VAL A 31 9.78 -9.10 -5.75
C VAL A 31 10.19 -8.13 -4.65
N CYS A 32 9.20 -7.55 -3.98
CA CYS A 32 9.42 -6.71 -2.81
C CYS A 32 10.04 -7.52 -1.67
N ASN A 33 11.16 -7.08 -1.12
CA ASN A 33 11.84 -7.71 0.01
C ASN A 33 11.07 -7.59 1.34
N ASP A 34 10.10 -6.69 1.41
CA ASP A 34 9.32 -6.43 2.62
C ASP A 34 8.00 -7.22 2.61
N CYS A 35 7.08 -6.89 1.69
CA CYS A 35 5.77 -7.57 1.63
C CYS A 35 5.69 -8.75 0.64
N GLY A 36 6.77 -9.07 -0.08
CA GLY A 36 6.79 -10.21 -1.01
C GLY A 36 6.02 -10.01 -2.33
N VAL A 37 5.37 -8.86 -2.56
CA VAL A 37 4.62 -8.63 -3.81
C VAL A 37 5.54 -8.64 -5.03
N ASN A 38 5.19 -9.44 -6.03
CA ASN A 38 5.83 -9.45 -7.33
C ASN A 38 5.24 -8.33 -8.21
N LEU A 39 6.10 -7.42 -8.66
CA LEU A 39 5.75 -6.26 -9.50
C LEU A 39 6.25 -6.40 -10.93
N SER A 40 6.50 -7.62 -11.41
CA SER A 40 7.01 -7.86 -12.77
C SER A 40 6.09 -7.32 -13.89
N THR A 41 4.79 -7.20 -13.63
CA THR A 41 3.78 -6.59 -14.50
C THR A 41 3.60 -5.08 -14.27
N ALA A 42 4.21 -4.51 -13.21
CA ALA A 42 4.12 -3.10 -12.82
C ALA A 42 5.50 -2.57 -12.38
N LYS A 43 6.52 -2.77 -13.22
CA LYS A 43 7.94 -2.55 -12.88
C LYS A 43 8.28 -1.12 -12.43
N ASN A 44 7.49 -0.14 -12.83
CA ASN A 44 7.62 1.26 -12.41
C ASN A 44 7.29 1.47 -10.92
N LEU A 45 6.58 0.54 -10.29
CA LEU A 45 6.24 0.55 -8.85
C LEU A 45 7.24 -0.24 -8.00
N CYS A 46 8.27 -0.82 -8.62
CA CYS A 46 9.35 -1.53 -7.98
C CYS A 46 10.57 -0.61 -7.89
N HIS A 47 10.95 -0.24 -6.67
CA HIS A 47 12.02 0.71 -6.35
C HIS A 47 13.20 0.00 -5.69
N VAL A 48 14.34 0.69 -5.64
CA VAL A 48 15.49 0.30 -4.80
C VAL A 48 15.65 1.30 -3.66
N HIS A 49 15.83 0.78 -2.46
CA HIS A 49 16.01 1.52 -1.21
C HIS A 49 17.42 1.32 -0.67
N HIS A 50 18.13 2.42 -0.38
CA HIS A 50 19.40 2.43 0.35
C HIS A 50 19.13 2.38 1.85
N LYS A 51 19.47 1.26 2.50
CA LYS A 51 19.18 1.01 3.94
C LYS A 51 19.81 2.05 4.87
N ASN A 52 21.01 2.51 4.55
CA ASN A 52 21.71 3.53 5.33
C ASN A 52 21.38 4.98 4.91
N GLY A 53 20.50 5.18 3.92
CA GLY A 53 20.16 6.50 3.37
C GLY A 53 21.25 7.16 2.53
N ILE A 54 22.40 6.51 2.33
CA ILE A 54 23.54 7.04 1.56
C ILE A 54 23.40 6.61 0.10
N LYS A 55 22.90 7.51 -0.74
CA LYS A 55 22.53 7.26 -2.16
C LYS A 55 23.67 6.82 -3.08
N TYR A 56 24.93 7.02 -2.70
CA TYR A 56 26.11 6.56 -3.46
C TYR A 56 26.67 5.23 -2.95
N ASP A 57 26.17 4.71 -1.82
CA ASP A 57 26.59 3.43 -1.27
C ASP A 57 25.82 2.28 -1.94
N ASN A 58 26.36 1.80 -3.05
CA ASN A 58 25.71 0.80 -3.89
C ASN A 58 26.16 -0.65 -3.60
N HIS A 59 26.71 -0.92 -2.41
CA HIS A 59 26.98 -2.31 -2.00
C HIS A 59 25.67 -3.11 -2.00
N HIS A 60 25.71 -4.33 -2.51
CA HIS A 60 24.50 -5.15 -2.64
C HIS A 60 23.82 -5.37 -1.28
N GLU A 61 24.61 -5.55 -0.21
CA GLU A 61 24.06 -5.65 1.14
C GLU A 61 23.44 -4.35 1.67
N ASN A 62 23.58 -3.20 1.02
CA ASN A 62 22.94 -1.94 1.41
C ASN A 62 21.62 -1.67 0.66
N LEU A 63 21.33 -2.45 -0.39
CA LEU A 63 20.21 -2.18 -1.30
C LEU A 63 19.07 -3.19 -1.09
N LEU A 64 17.85 -2.67 -0.99
CA LEU A 64 16.62 -3.46 -0.93
C LEU A 64 15.72 -3.15 -2.12
N VAL A 65 15.11 -4.16 -2.70
CA VAL A 65 14.03 -4.01 -3.69
C VAL A 65 12.70 -3.91 -2.96
N LEU A 66 12.00 -2.81 -3.10
CA LEU A 66 10.73 -2.56 -2.40
C LEU A 66 9.64 -2.15 -3.39
N CYS A 67 8.39 -2.50 -3.11
CA CYS A 67 7.27 -1.82 -3.76
C CYS A 67 7.23 -0.35 -3.30
N LYS A 68 6.65 0.54 -4.11
CA LYS A 68 6.59 1.97 -3.81
C LYS A 68 5.93 2.28 -2.46
N ASP A 69 4.92 1.49 -2.06
CA ASP A 69 4.25 1.59 -0.75
C ASP A 69 5.18 1.21 0.41
N CYS A 70 5.81 0.04 0.37
CA CYS A 70 6.79 -0.37 1.38
C CYS A 70 7.96 0.62 1.46
N HIS A 71 8.38 1.17 0.32
CA HIS A 71 9.47 2.15 0.28
C HIS A 71 9.10 3.46 0.98
N ARG A 72 7.89 4.03 0.76
CA ARG A 72 7.48 5.25 1.48
C ARG A 72 7.35 5.05 2.99
N LYS A 73 7.15 3.79 3.44
CA LYS A 73 7.07 3.41 4.86
C LYS A 73 8.45 3.21 5.52
N GLN A 74 9.56 3.22 4.76
CA GLN A 74 10.90 3.09 5.32
C GLN A 74 11.37 4.37 6.03
N PRO A 75 12.19 4.26 7.08
CA PRO A 75 12.80 5.42 7.74
C PRO A 75 13.59 6.30 6.77
N LEU A 76 13.58 7.62 6.97
CA LEU A 76 14.35 8.61 6.21
C LEU A 76 13.95 8.78 4.73
N HIS A 77 12.75 8.31 4.32
CA HIS A 77 12.21 8.48 2.96
C HIS A 77 10.96 9.37 2.90
N GLU A 78 10.98 10.45 3.67
CA GLU A 78 10.02 11.55 3.60
C GLU A 78 10.09 12.20 2.20
N GLY A 79 9.19 11.82 1.30
CA GLY A 79 9.14 12.36 -0.07
C GLY A 79 8.71 11.36 -1.14
N ILE A 80 8.63 10.07 -0.82
CA ILE A 80 8.06 9.09 -1.77
C ILE A 80 6.53 9.17 -1.70
N PHE A 81 5.95 9.79 -2.73
CA PHE A 81 4.50 9.84 -2.89
C PHE A 81 3.99 8.65 -3.70
N VAL A 82 2.95 7.98 -3.19
CA VAL A 82 2.20 6.94 -3.90
C VAL A 82 0.84 7.53 -4.23
N THR A 83 0.49 7.61 -5.51
CA THR A 83 -0.85 8.06 -5.93
C THR A 83 -1.89 6.99 -5.60
N GLN A 84 -3.17 7.37 -5.52
CA GLN A 84 -4.26 6.41 -5.31
C GLN A 84 -4.30 5.32 -6.40
N ALA A 85 -4.04 5.68 -7.67
CA ALA A 85 -4.00 4.72 -8.77
C ALA A 85 -2.83 3.72 -8.64
N GLU A 86 -1.65 4.20 -8.22
CA GLU A 86 -0.50 3.32 -7.96
C GLU A 86 -0.77 2.40 -6.77
N MET A 87 -1.40 2.90 -5.72
CA MET A 87 -1.76 2.11 -4.54
C MET A 87 -2.78 1.02 -4.89
N ALA A 88 -3.81 1.35 -5.68
CA ALA A 88 -4.79 0.39 -6.18
C ALA A 88 -4.13 -0.75 -6.98
N ILE A 89 -3.13 -0.43 -7.81
CA ILE A 89 -2.35 -1.46 -8.53
C ILE A 89 -1.59 -2.36 -7.55
N ILE A 90 -0.91 -1.78 -6.55
CA ILE A 90 -0.15 -2.53 -5.55
C ILE A 90 -1.09 -3.46 -4.75
N GLN A 91 -2.24 -2.97 -4.28
CA GLN A 91 -3.20 -3.78 -3.53
C GLN A 91 -3.78 -4.91 -4.37
N ARG A 92 -4.15 -4.64 -5.63
CA ARG A 92 -4.62 -5.69 -6.54
C ARG A 92 -3.58 -6.78 -6.73
N LEU A 93 -2.31 -6.41 -6.93
CA LEU A 93 -1.23 -7.39 -7.07
C LEU A 93 -1.03 -8.20 -5.78
N ARG A 94 -1.08 -7.57 -4.61
CA ARG A 94 -0.99 -8.27 -3.31
C ARG A 94 -2.16 -9.24 -3.11
N SER A 95 -3.38 -8.81 -3.43
CA SER A 95 -4.60 -9.62 -3.31
C SER A 95 -4.54 -10.87 -4.20
N GLN A 96 -4.23 -10.68 -5.49
CA GLN A 96 -4.07 -11.76 -6.46
C GLN A 96 -2.96 -12.77 -6.10
N GLN A 97 -1.95 -12.32 -5.36
CA GLN A 97 -0.84 -13.15 -4.89
C GLN A 97 -1.08 -13.75 -3.49
N GLY A 98 -2.24 -13.49 -2.88
CA GLY A 98 -2.60 -14.02 -1.55
C GLY A 98 -1.78 -13.43 -0.40
N LEU A 99 -1.24 -12.22 -0.58
CA LEU A 99 -0.34 -11.54 0.36
C LEU A 99 -1.09 -10.65 1.37
N LEU A 100 -2.41 -10.49 1.23
CA LEU A 100 -3.25 -9.64 2.09
C LEU A 100 -3.93 -10.45 3.21
N LYS A 101 -3.13 -11.19 3.98
CA LYS A 101 -3.62 -11.94 5.14
C LYS A 101 -3.17 -11.20 6.40
N ALA A 102 -4.14 -10.73 7.17
CA ALA A 102 -3.92 -10.12 8.46
C ALA A 102 -4.57 -10.97 9.55
N GLU A 103 -3.80 -11.30 10.59
CA GLU A 103 -4.29 -11.98 11.79
C GLU A 103 -4.44 -11.00 12.97
N SER A 104 -3.97 -9.75 12.80
CA SER A 104 -3.98 -8.72 13.83
C SER A 104 -4.32 -7.33 13.26
N TRP A 105 -4.76 -6.41 14.13
CA TRP A 105 -4.98 -5.01 13.75
C TRP A 105 -3.72 -4.31 13.26
N ASN A 106 -2.55 -4.65 13.83
CA ASN A 106 -1.28 -4.05 13.41
C ASN A 106 -0.98 -4.42 11.95
N GLU A 107 -1.17 -5.68 11.58
CA GLU A 107 -1.02 -6.13 10.19
C GLU A 107 -2.01 -5.46 9.24
N ILE A 108 -3.23 -5.16 9.69
CA ILE A 108 -4.17 -4.36 8.88
C ILE A 108 -3.56 -3.01 8.53
N TYR A 109 -3.03 -2.29 9.52
CA TYR A 109 -2.42 -0.99 9.28
C TYR A 109 -1.19 -1.06 8.36
N ASP A 110 -0.40 -2.13 8.47
CA ASP A 110 0.75 -2.36 7.59
C ASP A 110 0.33 -2.65 6.14
N LEU A 111 -0.78 -3.37 5.96
CA LEU A 111 -1.30 -3.80 4.66
C LEU A 111 -2.21 -2.79 3.96
N THR A 112 -2.74 -1.79 4.68
CA THR A 112 -3.59 -0.74 4.09
C THR A 112 -2.85 0.58 3.88
N ASP A 113 -3.37 1.41 2.99
CA ASP A 113 -2.91 2.78 2.79
C ASP A 113 -3.15 3.64 4.05
N PRO A 114 -2.17 4.45 4.49
CA PRO A 114 -2.32 5.31 5.67
C PRO A 114 -3.50 6.26 5.63
N SER A 115 -3.97 6.67 4.44
CA SER A 115 -5.10 7.59 4.31
C SER A 115 -6.41 7.00 4.85
N VAL A 116 -6.61 5.68 4.77
CA VAL A 116 -7.83 5.03 5.29
C VAL A 116 -7.72 4.64 6.77
N HIS A 117 -6.58 4.88 7.42
CA HIS A 117 -6.35 4.46 8.80
C HIS A 117 -7.32 5.13 9.78
N GLY A 118 -7.79 6.35 9.49
CA GLY A 118 -8.81 7.03 10.29
C GLY A 118 -10.13 6.26 10.35
N ASP A 119 -10.60 5.77 9.19
CA ASP A 119 -11.83 4.98 9.09
C ASP A 119 -11.67 3.61 9.77
N ILE A 120 -10.53 2.94 9.56
CA ILE A 120 -10.19 1.66 10.20
C ILE A 120 -10.12 1.82 11.73
N ASN A 121 -9.44 2.85 12.21
CA ASN A 121 -9.31 3.14 13.64
C ASN A 121 -10.66 3.45 14.29
N MET A 122 -11.54 4.18 13.60
CA MET A 122 -12.89 4.42 14.10
C MET A 122 -13.66 3.11 14.28
N MET A 123 -13.59 2.19 13.32
CA MET A 123 -14.23 0.88 13.42
C MET A 123 -13.65 0.03 14.55
N GLN A 124 -12.33 0.06 14.74
CA GLN A 124 -11.67 -0.59 15.88
C GLN A 124 -12.20 -0.07 17.22
N HIS A 125 -12.26 1.26 17.40
CA HIS A 125 -12.75 1.88 18.63
C HIS A 125 -14.24 1.59 18.91
N LYS A 126 -15.03 1.35 17.86
CA LYS A 126 -16.44 0.93 17.99
C LYS A 126 -16.62 -0.57 18.29
N GLY A 127 -15.52 -1.34 18.37
CA GLY A 127 -15.55 -2.75 18.72
C GLY A 127 -15.91 -3.69 17.55
N PHE A 128 -15.79 -3.22 16.31
CA PHE A 128 -15.95 -4.09 15.15
C PHE A 128 -14.76 -5.05 15.00
N GLN A 129 -14.93 -6.09 14.20
CA GLN A 129 -13.85 -6.99 13.82
C GLN A 129 -12.87 -6.30 12.85
N PRO A 130 -11.61 -6.76 12.76
CA PRO A 130 -10.68 -6.28 11.74
C PRO A 130 -11.29 -6.37 10.33
N PRO A 131 -11.04 -5.39 9.44
CA PRO A 131 -11.46 -5.48 8.06
C PRO A 131 -10.67 -6.55 7.30
N VAL A 132 -11.18 -6.94 6.14
CA VAL A 132 -10.45 -7.70 5.12
C VAL A 132 -9.76 -6.70 4.18
N PRO A 133 -8.41 -6.66 4.12
CA PRO A 133 -7.70 -5.76 3.22
C PRO A 133 -7.70 -6.26 1.77
N GLY A 134 -7.86 -5.34 0.81
CA GLY A 134 -7.83 -5.64 -0.63
C GLY A 134 -8.82 -6.70 -1.09
N LEU A 135 -10.04 -6.67 -0.53
CA LEU A 135 -11.08 -7.62 -0.90
C LEU A 135 -11.58 -7.36 -2.33
N ASP A 136 -11.61 -8.40 -3.16
CA ASP A 136 -12.24 -8.35 -4.47
C ASP A 136 -13.76 -8.44 -4.33
N LEU A 137 -14.45 -7.38 -4.73
CA LEU A 137 -15.90 -7.31 -4.81
C LEU A 137 -16.34 -7.71 -6.21
N GLN A 138 -17.25 -8.69 -6.27
CA GLN A 138 -17.70 -9.30 -7.52
C GLN A 138 -19.17 -8.99 -7.82
N ASN A 139 -19.53 -8.95 -9.10
CA ASN A 139 -20.93 -8.94 -9.54
C ASN A 139 -21.54 -10.36 -9.53
N SER A 140 -22.79 -10.49 -9.96
CA SER A 140 -23.51 -11.77 -10.07
C SER A 140 -22.87 -12.76 -11.06
N GLU A 141 -22.03 -12.27 -11.99
CA GLU A 141 -21.30 -13.06 -12.98
C GLU A 141 -19.90 -13.48 -12.50
N HIS A 142 -19.55 -13.18 -11.24
CA HIS A 142 -18.22 -13.39 -10.63
C HIS A 142 -17.10 -12.53 -11.24
N GLU A 143 -17.43 -11.48 -11.99
CA GLU A 143 -16.44 -10.49 -12.43
C GLU A 143 -16.05 -9.58 -11.26
N ILE A 144 -14.75 -9.35 -11.09
CA ILE A 144 -14.22 -8.42 -10.09
C ILE A 144 -14.49 -6.98 -10.55
N ILE A 145 -15.41 -6.31 -9.86
CA ILE A 145 -15.77 -4.91 -10.12
C ILE A 145 -14.80 -3.95 -9.43
N ALA A 146 -14.39 -4.27 -8.20
CA ALA A 146 -13.45 -3.45 -7.44
C ALA A 146 -12.63 -4.30 -6.47
N THR A 147 -11.36 -3.98 -6.29
CA THR A 147 -10.54 -4.44 -5.16
C THR A 147 -10.51 -3.31 -4.15
N VAL A 148 -11.22 -3.44 -3.03
CA VAL A 148 -11.39 -2.37 -2.03
C VAL A 148 -10.31 -2.42 -0.94
N GLU A 149 -9.87 -1.25 -0.49
CA GLU A 149 -8.76 -1.10 0.46
C GLU A 149 -8.99 -1.87 1.78
N ALA A 150 -10.16 -1.70 2.39
CA ALA A 150 -10.55 -2.36 3.63
C ALA A 150 -12.06 -2.63 3.65
N ALA A 151 -12.48 -3.87 3.89
CA ALA A 151 -13.88 -4.28 3.85
C ALA A 151 -14.35 -4.98 5.13
N TRP A 152 -15.62 -4.81 5.48
CA TRP A 152 -16.31 -5.62 6.50
C TRP A 152 -17.42 -6.42 5.80
N PRO A 153 -17.14 -7.64 5.32
CA PRO A 153 -18.08 -8.40 4.48
C PRO A 153 -19.42 -8.69 5.15
N GLY A 154 -19.42 -8.98 6.44
CA GLY A 154 -20.64 -9.22 7.21
C GLY A 154 -21.55 -8.00 7.33
N LEU A 155 -21.01 -6.79 7.13
CA LEU A 155 -21.75 -5.53 7.14
C LEU A 155 -22.03 -4.98 5.73
N LYS A 156 -21.45 -5.60 4.70
CA LYS A 156 -21.47 -5.11 3.31
C LYS A 156 -21.01 -3.65 3.18
N ILE A 157 -19.99 -3.28 3.95
CA ILE A 157 -19.35 -1.97 3.87
C ILE A 157 -17.87 -2.11 3.50
N ALA A 158 -17.35 -1.12 2.79
CA ALA A 158 -15.93 -1.01 2.52
C ALA A 158 -15.45 0.44 2.52
N VAL A 159 -14.17 0.65 2.75
CA VAL A 159 -13.47 1.92 2.54
C VAL A 159 -12.52 1.72 1.37
N ASN A 160 -12.48 2.69 0.47
CA ASN A 160 -11.63 2.66 -0.72
C ASN A 160 -10.98 4.01 -1.00
N LEU A 161 -9.87 4.00 -1.72
CA LEU A 161 -9.13 5.22 -2.07
C LEU A 161 -9.85 6.08 -3.11
N THR A 162 -10.52 5.42 -4.05
CA THR A 162 -11.33 6.05 -5.09
C THR A 162 -12.79 5.60 -4.98
N PRO A 163 -13.76 6.42 -5.43
CA PRO A 163 -15.15 5.98 -5.52
C PRO A 163 -15.27 4.66 -6.29
N ALA A 164 -16.15 3.78 -5.80
CA ALA A 164 -16.52 2.54 -6.47
C ALA A 164 -17.99 2.25 -6.18
N GLU A 165 -18.69 1.72 -7.16
CA GLU A 165 -20.09 1.30 -7.03
C GLU A 165 -20.17 -0.20 -7.28
N VAL A 166 -20.60 -0.93 -6.26
CA VAL A 166 -20.84 -2.37 -6.35
C VAL A 166 -22.19 -2.67 -5.73
N GLU A 167 -23.02 -3.42 -6.45
CA GLU A 167 -24.36 -3.76 -6.00
C GLU A 167 -24.33 -4.44 -4.61
N GLY A 168 -25.18 -3.94 -3.71
CA GLY A 168 -25.30 -4.47 -2.35
C GLY A 168 -24.15 -4.09 -1.41
N TRP A 169 -23.19 -3.25 -1.84
CA TRP A 169 -22.13 -2.72 -0.99
C TRP A 169 -22.26 -1.21 -0.79
N ARG A 170 -22.01 -0.77 0.45
CA ARG A 170 -21.80 0.65 0.76
C ARG A 170 -20.31 0.92 0.83
N ILE A 171 -19.79 1.64 -0.16
CA ILE A 171 -18.36 1.92 -0.28
C ILE A 171 -18.12 3.40 0.05
N TYR A 172 -17.28 3.62 1.05
CA TYR A 172 -16.85 4.94 1.52
C TYR A 172 -15.51 5.29 0.90
N THR A 173 -15.33 6.57 0.56
CA THR A 173 -14.01 7.12 0.32
C THR A 173 -13.38 7.61 1.63
N VAL A 174 -12.10 7.98 1.57
CA VAL A 174 -11.28 8.38 2.71
C VAL A 174 -12.00 9.38 3.64
N GLY A 175 -12.22 8.99 4.89
CA GLY A 175 -12.82 9.79 5.95
C GLY A 175 -14.35 9.87 5.97
N GLU A 176 -15.05 9.34 4.95
CA GLU A 176 -16.50 9.38 4.90
C GLU A 176 -17.16 8.48 5.96
N LEU A 177 -16.56 7.32 6.24
CA LEU A 177 -17.06 6.41 7.27
C LEU A 177 -16.92 7.04 8.67
N VAL A 178 -15.77 7.67 8.96
CA VAL A 178 -15.60 8.47 10.18
C VAL A 178 -16.70 9.50 10.32
N LYS A 179 -16.96 10.28 9.25
CA LYS A 179 -17.96 11.35 9.24
C LYS A 179 -19.35 10.81 9.55
N GLU A 180 -19.75 9.69 8.95
CA GLU A 180 -21.07 9.10 9.21
C GLU A 180 -21.22 8.54 10.62
N ILE A 181 -20.18 7.93 11.16
CA ILE A 181 -20.19 7.44 12.54
C ILE A 181 -20.33 8.60 13.53
N GLN A 182 -19.65 9.72 13.28
CA GLN A 182 -19.73 10.91 14.13
C GLN A 182 -21.09 11.61 14.07
N THR A 183 -21.75 11.62 12.91
CA THR A 183 -23.07 12.22 12.74
C THR A 183 -24.21 11.29 13.17
N GLY A 184 -23.91 10.04 13.55
CA GLY A 184 -24.91 9.03 13.88
C GLY A 184 -25.69 8.48 12.67
N ALA A 185 -25.25 8.82 11.45
CA ALA A 185 -25.84 8.32 10.21
C ALA A 185 -25.41 6.89 9.86
N PHE A 186 -24.37 6.38 10.53
CA PHE A 186 -23.92 5.02 10.37
C PHE A 186 -24.89 4.02 11.00
N THR A 187 -25.60 3.28 10.15
CA THR A 187 -26.43 2.13 10.54
C THR A 187 -25.79 0.86 9.98
N PRO A 188 -25.18 -0.01 10.82
CA PRO A 188 -24.78 -1.31 10.33
C PRO A 188 -26.05 -2.04 9.87
N ALA A 189 -26.05 -2.56 8.64
CA ALA A 189 -27.15 -3.38 8.16
C ALA A 189 -27.40 -4.48 9.20
N LYS A 190 -28.65 -4.64 9.66
CA LYS A 190 -29.00 -5.73 10.57
C LYS A 190 -28.63 -7.04 9.88
N LEU A 191 -27.79 -7.84 10.53
CA LEU A 191 -27.54 -9.24 10.18
C LEU A 191 -28.86 -10.01 10.08
#